data_AF-A0A5S9QR84-F1
#
_entry.id   AF-A0A5S9QR84-F1
#
_cell.length_a   1.000
_cell.length_b   1.000
_cell.length_c   1.000
_cell.angle_alpha   90.00
_cell.angle_beta   90.00
_cell.angle_gamma   90.00
#
_symmetry.space_group_name_H-M   'P 1'
#
loop_
_entity.id
_entity.type
_entity.pdbx_description
1 polymer ?
#
loop_
_entity_poly.entity_id
_entity_poly.type
_entity_poly.pdbx_seq_one_letter_code
_entity_poly.pdbx_strand_id
1 'polypeptide(L)'
;MNDVKRLAPFQIRHGELRYIKRWLRGQVVKGNIDIGLPAIGFIAHDDDARRIIEFLDIDGRKRLQKALSTQRKRNTRKDSATKTVVTELTPAARDILASVARSRGITTSDLIESTFTEEFLGIDAK
;
A
#
# COMPACT_ATOMS: atom_id res chain seq x y z
N MET A 1 0.33 -11.64 -35.17
CA MET A 1 0.21 -10.23 -34.73
C MET A 1 -0.26 -10.26 -33.29
N ASN A 2 0.61 -9.84 -32.36
CA ASN A 2 0.39 -10.03 -30.92
C ASN A 2 -0.75 -9.13 -30.42
N ASP A 3 -1.74 -9.75 -29.78
CA ASP A 3 -2.75 -9.11 -28.95
C ASP A 3 -2.07 -8.42 -27.75
N VAL A 4 -1.51 -7.24 -27.97
CA VAL A 4 -1.18 -6.33 -26.88
C VAL A 4 -2.51 -5.85 -26.34
N LYS A 5 -3.07 -6.59 -25.36
CA LYS A 5 -4.18 -6.12 -24.52
C LYS A 5 -3.89 -4.67 -24.15
N ARG A 6 -4.60 -3.73 -24.79
CA ARG A 6 -4.49 -2.31 -24.47
C ARG A 6 -4.87 -2.19 -23.00
N LEU A 7 -3.87 -1.97 -22.16
CA LEU A 7 -4.10 -1.75 -20.74
C LEU A 7 -5.11 -0.62 -20.59
N ALA A 8 -6.08 -0.79 -19.69
CA ALA A 8 -7.04 0.25 -19.39
C ALA A 8 -6.30 1.58 -19.10
N PRO A 9 -6.86 2.74 -19.50
CA PRO A 9 -6.24 4.03 -19.27
C PRO A 9 -5.85 4.20 -17.80
N PHE A 10 -4.64 4.69 -17.54
CA PHE A 10 -4.19 4.90 -16.17
C PHE A 10 -4.96 6.07 -15.55
N GLN A 11 -5.76 5.78 -14.52
CA GLN A 11 -6.56 6.79 -13.84
C GLN A 11 -5.76 7.50 -12.74
N ILE A 12 -5.39 8.76 -13.01
CA ILE A 12 -4.87 9.70 -12.01
C ILE A 12 -6.07 10.33 -11.30
N ARG A 13 -6.10 10.27 -9.96
CA ARG A 13 -7.13 10.93 -9.14
C ARG A 13 -6.65 12.28 -8.64
N HIS A 14 -7.60 13.14 -8.26
CA HIS A 14 -7.30 14.47 -7.73
C HIS A 14 -6.32 14.41 -6.55
N GLY A 15 -5.25 15.22 -6.61
CA GLY A 15 -4.22 15.31 -5.56
C GLY A 15 -3.12 14.24 -5.62
N GLU A 16 -3.13 13.33 -6.60
CA GLU A 16 -2.12 12.27 -6.69
C GLU A 16 -0.81 12.68 -7.38
N LEU A 17 -0.82 13.80 -8.10
CA LEU A 17 0.30 14.25 -8.91
C LEU A 17 1.62 14.33 -8.12
N ARG A 18 1.58 14.85 -6.89
CA ARG A 18 2.75 14.93 -6.00
C ARG A 18 3.35 13.55 -5.71
N TYR A 19 2.50 12.55 -5.50
CA TYR A 19 2.92 11.19 -5.18
C TYR A 19 3.48 10.48 -6.41
N ILE A 20 2.86 10.70 -7.57
CA ILE A 20 3.35 10.19 -8.86
C ILE A 20 4.76 10.73 -9.13
N LYS A 21 4.97 12.06 -9.04
CA LYS A 21 6.29 12.69 -9.19
C LYS A 21 7.33 12.08 -8.25
N ARG A 22 7.00 11.94 -6.97
CA ARG A 22 7.90 11.37 -5.96
C ARG A 22 8.26 9.92 -6.30
N TRP A 23 7.28 9.13 -6.71
CA TRP A 23 7.48 7.73 -7.08
C TRP A 23 8.38 7.61 -8.32
N LEU A 24 8.09 8.37 -9.38
CA LEU A 24 8.88 8.39 -10.62
C LEU A 24 10.34 8.77 -10.33
N ARG A 25 10.55 9.82 -9.53
CA ARG A 25 11.90 10.24 -9.12
C ARG A 25 12.65 9.11 -8.41
N GLY A 26 11.97 8.40 -7.51
CA GLY A 26 12.54 7.26 -6.81
C GLY A 26 12.91 6.09 -7.73
N GLN A 27 12.15 5.87 -8.81
CA GLN A 27 12.49 4.83 -9.79
C GLN A 27 13.67 5.21 -10.67
N VAL A 28 13.75 6.48 -11.10
CA VAL A 28 14.89 6.97 -11.90
C VAL A 28 16.18 6.92 -11.09
N VAL A 29 16.17 7.37 -9.83
CA VAL A 29 17.35 7.29 -8.95
C VAL A 29 17.80 5.83 -8.72
N LYS A 30 16.87 4.88 -8.74
CA LYS A 30 17.16 3.44 -8.61
C LYS A 30 17.57 2.77 -9.93
N GLY A 31 17.57 3.48 -11.05
CA GLY A 31 17.86 2.92 -12.37
C GLY A 31 16.75 1.99 -12.92
N ASN A 32 15.56 2.03 -12.34
CA ASN A 32 14.44 1.16 -12.77
C ASN A 32 13.67 1.71 -13.98
N ILE A 33 13.85 2.99 -14.29
CA ILE A 33 13.22 3.68 -15.41
C ILE A 33 14.27 4.56 -16.06
N ASP A 34 14.41 4.42 -17.37
CA ASP A 34 15.31 5.22 -18.20
C ASP A 34 14.61 6.50 -18.67
N ILE A 35 14.27 7.36 -17.70
CA ILE A 35 13.72 8.69 -17.94
C ILE A 35 14.61 9.66 -17.19
N GLY A 36 15.05 10.74 -17.85
CA GLY A 36 15.88 11.75 -17.20
C GLY A 36 15.16 12.40 -16.01
N LEU A 37 15.88 12.61 -14.90
CA LEU A 37 15.39 13.40 -13.76
C LEU A 37 14.79 14.77 -14.15
N PRO A 38 15.35 15.51 -15.14
CA PRO A 38 14.75 16.75 -15.60
C PRO A 38 13.31 16.57 -16.10
N ALA A 39 13.01 15.49 -16.83
CA ALA A 39 11.66 15.22 -17.36
C ALA A 39 10.61 15.08 -16.24
N ILE A 40 10.99 14.53 -15.09
CA ILE A 40 10.11 14.42 -13.91
C ILE A 40 9.87 15.80 -13.28
N GLY A 41 10.87 16.68 -13.33
CA GLY A 41 10.76 18.06 -12.85
C GLY A 41 9.72 18.89 -13.62
N PHE A 42 9.56 18.62 -14.91
CA PHE A 42 8.61 19.32 -15.79
C PHE A 42 7.16 18.87 -15.69
N ILE A 43 6.87 17.80 -14.96
CA ILE A 43 5.48 17.39 -14.72
C ILE A 43 4.81 18.56 -13.98
N ALA A 44 3.83 19.24 -14.56
CA ALA A 44 3.11 20.32 -13.90
C ALA A 44 1.64 19.94 -13.71
N HIS A 45 1.11 19.18 -14.66
CA HIS A 45 -0.29 18.78 -14.74
C HIS A 45 -0.45 17.25 -14.85
N ASP A 46 -1.69 16.79 -14.69
CA ASP A 46 -2.03 15.37 -14.80
C ASP A 46 -1.70 14.81 -16.20
N ASP A 47 -1.83 15.63 -17.25
CA ASP A 47 -1.51 15.22 -18.62
C ASP A 47 0.00 14.96 -18.83
N ASP A 48 0.87 15.74 -18.19
CA ASP A 48 2.32 15.49 -18.23
C ASP A 48 2.67 14.16 -17.55
N ALA A 49 2.01 13.90 -16.41
CA ALA A 49 2.17 12.64 -15.71
C ALA A 49 1.63 11.46 -16.53
N ARG A 50 0.49 11.61 -17.22
CA ARG A 50 -0.07 10.58 -18.11
C ARG A 50 0.90 10.22 -19.23
N ARG A 51 1.48 11.20 -19.90
CA ARG A 51 2.49 10.98 -20.96
C ARG A 51 3.66 10.14 -20.45
N ILE A 52 4.20 10.47 -19.28
CA ILE A 52 5.31 9.70 -18.70
C ILE A 52 4.88 8.28 -18.29
N ILE A 53 3.68 8.14 -17.71
CA ILE A 53 3.11 6.84 -17.35
C ILE A 53 2.90 5.98 -18.61
N GLU A 54 2.61 6.61 -19.75
CA GLU A 54 2.44 5.91 -21.01
C GLU A 54 3.71 5.19 -21.47
N PHE A 55 4.88 5.79 -21.22
CA PHE A 55 6.21 5.21 -21.50
C PHE A 55 6.63 4.10 -20.50
N LEU A 56 5.91 3.94 -19.40
CA LEU A 56 6.20 2.84 -18.48
C LEU A 56 5.79 1.50 -19.09
N ASP A 57 6.63 0.51 -18.86
CA ASP A 57 6.31 -0.89 -19.08
C ASP A 57 5.12 -1.34 -18.21
N ILE A 58 4.55 -2.49 -18.56
CA ILE A 58 3.38 -3.04 -17.87
C ILE A 58 3.65 -3.19 -16.37
N ASP A 59 4.85 -3.62 -15.98
CA ASP A 59 5.19 -3.85 -14.58
C ASP A 59 5.48 -2.54 -13.83
N GLY A 60 6.09 -1.56 -14.47
CA GLY A 60 6.18 -0.18 -13.98
C GLY A 60 4.80 0.40 -13.67
N ARG A 61 3.84 0.26 -14.60
CA ARG A 61 2.46 0.72 -14.38
C ARG A 61 1.79 0.01 -13.20
N LYS A 62 1.93 -1.32 -13.08
CA LYS A 62 1.38 -2.09 -11.94
C LYS A 62 2.00 -1.64 -10.61
N ARG A 63 3.32 -1.44 -10.57
CA ARG A 63 4.02 -0.98 -9.36
C ARG A 63 3.57 0.42 -8.95
N LEU A 64 3.40 1.33 -9.90
CA LEU A 64 2.86 2.66 -9.64
C LEU A 64 1.42 2.58 -9.11
N GLN A 65 0.55 1.79 -9.74
CA GLN A 65 -0.83 1.61 -9.29
C GLN A 65 -0.91 1.04 -7.88
N LYS A 66 -0.06 0.06 -7.54
CA LYS A 66 0.05 -0.50 -6.19
C LYS A 66 0.55 0.54 -5.18
N ALA A 67 1.52 1.37 -5.55
CA ALA A 67 2.02 2.45 -4.71
C ALA A 67 0.94 3.50 -4.42
N LEU A 68 0.20 3.94 -5.44
CA LEU A 68 -0.92 4.88 -5.29
C LEU A 68 -2.06 4.28 -4.46
N SER A 69 -2.42 3.01 -4.68
CA SER A 69 -3.43 2.32 -3.87
C SER A 69 -3.05 2.29 -2.39
N THR A 70 -1.78 1.98 -2.09
CA THR A 70 -1.25 2.01 -0.73
C THR A 70 -1.30 3.41 -0.12
N GLN A 71 -0.95 4.43 -0.90
CA GLN A 71 -1.00 5.82 -0.44
C GLN A 71 -2.44 6.28 -0.17
N ARG A 72 -3.40 5.91 -1.02
CA ARG A 72 -4.84 6.18 -0.81
C ARG A 72 -5.29 5.60 0.52
N LYS A 73 -4.98 4.33 0.79
CA LYS A 73 -5.27 3.68 2.09
C LYS A 73 -4.63 4.42 3.27
N ARG A 74 -3.43 4.98 3.12
CA ARG A 74 -2.78 5.76 4.18
C ARG A 74 -3.44 7.12 4.40
N ASN A 75 -3.86 7.78 3.32
CA ASN A 75 -4.54 9.07 3.42
C ASN A 75 -5.95 8.95 4.03
N THR A 76 -6.65 7.84 3.79
CA THR A 76 -7.95 7.54 4.44
C THR A 76 -7.80 7.10 5.89
N ARG A 77 -6.62 6.62 6.31
CA ARG A 77 -6.32 6.22 7.70
C ARG A 77 -5.90 7.39 8.60
N LYS A 78 -6.09 8.64 8.16
CA LYS A 78 -5.87 9.82 9.01
C LYS A 78 -6.96 10.01 10.07
N ASP A 79 -8.03 9.23 10.00
CA ASP A 79 -8.97 9.06 11.12
C ASP A 79 -8.31 8.15 12.17
N SER A 80 -8.19 8.67 13.40
CA SER A 80 -7.48 8.06 14.54
C SER A 80 -7.89 6.61 14.87
N ALA A 81 -9.06 6.16 14.39
CA ALA A 81 -9.59 4.81 14.56
C ALA A 81 -8.83 3.71 13.77
N THR A 82 -7.89 4.06 12.87
CA THR A 82 -7.20 3.06 12.01
C THR A 82 -5.68 3.09 12.09
N LYS A 83 -5.12 3.69 13.15
CA LYS A 83 -3.67 3.73 13.38
C LYS A 83 -3.18 2.33 13.76
N THR A 84 -2.44 1.69 12.87
CA THR A 84 -1.77 0.41 13.16
C THR A 84 -0.64 0.65 14.18
N VAL A 85 -0.67 -0.07 15.29
CA VAL A 85 0.41 -0.11 16.28
C VAL A 85 1.36 -1.24 15.90
N VAL A 86 2.66 -0.95 15.89
CA VAL A 86 3.71 -1.96 15.67
C VAL A 86 4.21 -2.39 17.04
N THR A 87 4.09 -3.68 17.34
CA THR A 87 4.59 -4.29 18.57
C THR A 87 5.59 -5.37 18.20
N GLU A 88 6.74 -5.37 18.86
CA GLU A 88 7.74 -6.43 18.69
C GLU A 88 7.37 -7.63 19.57
N LEU A 89 7.38 -8.83 18.97
CA LEU A 89 7.13 -10.10 19.65
C LEU A 89 8.30 -11.03 19.39
N THR A 90 8.57 -11.92 20.34
CA THR A 90 9.51 -13.04 20.11
C THR A 90 8.94 -13.96 19.01
N PRO A 91 9.80 -14.64 18.23
CA PRO A 91 9.34 -15.54 17.17
C PRO A 91 8.36 -16.62 17.67
N ALA A 92 8.65 -17.23 18.83
CA ALA A 92 7.79 -18.25 19.43
C ALA A 92 6.39 -17.71 19.78
N ALA A 93 6.30 -16.53 20.40
CA ALA A 93 5.02 -15.91 20.76
C ALA A 93 4.20 -15.56 19.50
N ARG A 94 4.87 -15.07 18.46
CA ARG A 94 4.24 -14.75 17.18
C ARG A 94 3.62 -15.99 16.53
N ASP A 95 4.33 -17.11 16.53
CA ASP A 95 3.85 -18.34 15.90
C ASP A 95 2.65 -18.94 16.65
N ILE A 96 2.69 -18.93 17.98
CA ILE A 96 1.57 -19.37 18.82
C ILE A 96 0.32 -18.51 18.54
N LEU A 97 0.46 -17.18 18.61
CA LEU A 97 -0.65 -16.26 18.36
C LEU A 97 -1.23 -16.41 16.95
N ALA A 98 -0.36 -16.58 15.95
CA ALA A 98 -0.78 -16.79 14.57
C ALA A 98 -1.48 -18.14 14.37
N SER A 99 -1.08 -19.18 15.11
CA SER A 99 -1.72 -20.51 15.08
C SER A 99 -3.11 -20.46 15.70
N VAL A 100 -3.24 -19.87 16.89
CA VAL A 100 -4.53 -19.77 17.61
C VAL A 100 -5.53 -18.88 16.86
N ALA A 101 -5.08 -17.76 16.30
CA ALA A 101 -5.94 -16.89 15.50
C ALA A 101 -6.48 -17.64 14.27
N ARG A 102 -5.62 -18.42 13.58
CA ARG A 102 -6.00 -19.25 12.44
C ARG A 102 -7.00 -20.33 12.81
N SER A 103 -6.82 -21.04 13.93
CA SER A 103 -7.77 -22.08 14.34
C SER A 103 -9.16 -21.53 14.68
N ARG A 104 -9.23 -20.25 15.08
CA ARG A 104 -10.49 -19.54 15.38
C ARG A 104 -11.06 -18.77 14.18
N GLY A 105 -10.38 -18.76 13.03
CA GLY A 105 -10.82 -18.04 11.83
C GLY A 105 -10.82 -16.51 11.96
N ILE A 106 -10.10 -15.96 12.94
CA ILE A 106 -10.03 -14.51 13.23
C ILE A 106 -8.63 -13.97 12.97
N THR A 107 -8.46 -12.64 12.97
CA THR A 107 -7.14 -12.04 12.88
C THR A 107 -6.41 -12.10 14.21
N THR A 108 -5.07 -12.03 14.17
CA THR A 108 -4.26 -11.96 15.41
C THR A 108 -4.59 -10.72 16.24
N SER A 109 -5.00 -9.62 15.61
CA SER A 109 -5.46 -8.41 16.31
C SER A 109 -6.76 -8.66 17.06
N ASP A 110 -7.75 -9.30 16.42
CA ASP A 110 -9.03 -9.64 17.05
C ASP A 110 -8.85 -10.60 18.23
N LEU A 111 -7.91 -11.56 18.09
CA LEU A 111 -7.56 -12.48 19.18
C LEU A 111 -6.98 -11.73 20.39
N ILE A 112 -6.08 -10.77 20.15
CA ILE A 112 -5.49 -9.97 21.22
C ILE A 112 -6.56 -9.12 21.90
N GLU A 113 -7.43 -8.50 21.11
CA GLU A 113 -8.56 -7.71 21.62
C GLU A 113 -9.51 -8.56 22.46
N SER A 114 -9.88 -9.77 22.00
CA SER A 114 -10.74 -10.69 22.77
C SER A 114 -10.10 -11.09 24.10
N THR A 115 -8.80 -11.41 24.11
CA THR A 115 -8.10 -11.78 25.35
C THR A 115 -8.10 -10.62 26.36
N PHE A 116 -7.81 -9.40 25.91
CA PHE A 116 -7.87 -8.23 26.80
C PHE A 116 -9.28 -7.94 27.28
N THR A 117 -10.29 -8.18 26.45
CA THR A 117 -11.70 -7.95 26.85
C THR A 117 -12.18 -8.99 27.86
N GLU A 118 -11.78 -10.25 27.69
CA GLU A 118 -12.07 -11.35 28.63
C GLU A 118 -11.37 -11.15 29.99
N GLU A 119 -10.10 -10.75 29.96
CA GLU A 119 -9.28 -10.54 31.17
C GLU A 119 -9.71 -9.28 31.94
N PHE A 120 -10.21 -8.24 31.25
CA PHE A 120 -10.65 -6.99 31.88
C PHE A 120 -12.12 -7.02 32.35
N LEU A 121 -12.98 -7.80 31.71
CA LEU A 121 -14.38 -7.94 32.12
C LEU A 121 -14.64 -9.07 33.13
N GLY A 122 -13.63 -9.88 33.46
CA GLY A 122 -13.75 -10.92 34.48
C GLY A 122 -14.95 -11.85 34.25
N ILE A 123 -15.27 -12.13 32.99
CA ILE A 123 -16.35 -13.07 32.68
C ILE A 123 -15.73 -14.45 32.75
N ASP A 124 -15.86 -15.08 33.92
CA ASP A 124 -15.80 -16.52 34.08
C ASP A 124 -16.75 -17.16 33.04
N ALA A 125 -16.19 -17.53 31.89
CA ALA A 125 -16.88 -18.38 30.93
C ALA A 125 -16.87 -19.80 31.53
N LYS A 126 -17.98 -20.13 32.20
CA LYS A 126 -18.35 -21.50 32.61
C LYS A 126 -18.16 -22.52 31.48
#